data_AF-A0A7W0ZDC0-F1
#
_entry.id   AF-A0A7W0ZDC0-F1
#
_cell.length_a   1.000
_cell.length_b   1.000
_cell.length_c   1.000
_cell.angle_alpha   90.00
_cell.angle_beta   90.00
_cell.angle_gamma   90.00
#
_symmetry.space_group_name_H-M   'P 1'
#
loop_
_entity.id
_entity.type
_entity.pdbx_description
1 polymer ?
#
loop_
_entity_poly.entity_id
_entity_poly.type
_entity_poly.pdbx_seq_one_letter_code
_entity_poly.pdbx_strand_id
1 'polypeptide(L)'
;AGARPLAITNCLNFGSPERPEVMWQFAETVRGIADACRALETPVTGGNVSFYNETDGRAVDPTPVIGMLGALDSPEGAPGSSFSADGDAIVLAGLTGPDDFGGSEYAYVTAGVVAGTPPALDLGAERSLLSFLHDACSARLVHSAHDLSEGGLAVAAAECALRGGRGFSLDPGDDGPAWRMLFSESPSRALLSCAPGGVDALLARASSHGVAAWVVGNTGGDVLDLGSFSVPLHEARLVWESSFEAAVTGYG
;
A
#
# COMPACT_ATOMS: atom_id res chain seq x y z
N ALA A 1 -8.04 -8.62 -0.13
CA ALA A 1 -8.65 -9.76 0.60
C ALA A 1 -10.11 -9.56 0.98
N GLY A 2 -10.59 -8.35 1.30
CA GLY A 2 -12.02 -8.10 1.57
C GLY A 2 -12.51 -8.47 2.99
N ALA A 3 -11.58 -8.86 3.88
CA ALA A 3 -11.89 -9.22 5.26
C ALA A 3 -12.28 -8.00 6.09
N ARG A 4 -13.21 -8.18 7.03
CA ARG A 4 -13.52 -7.18 8.05
C ARG A 4 -12.43 -7.22 9.14
N PRO A 5 -11.73 -6.10 9.42
CA PRO A 5 -10.76 -6.03 10.52
C PRO A 5 -11.44 -6.32 11.87
N LEU A 6 -10.76 -7.06 12.75
CA LEU A 6 -11.30 -7.43 14.06
C LEU A 6 -10.42 -7.00 15.22
N ALA A 7 -9.10 -7.11 15.08
CA ALA A 7 -8.15 -6.83 16.14
C ALA A 7 -6.74 -6.68 15.57
N ILE A 8 -5.85 -6.07 16.36
CA ILE A 8 -4.42 -6.06 16.08
C ILE A 8 -3.60 -6.68 17.21
N THR A 9 -2.41 -7.15 16.85
CA THR A 9 -1.29 -7.39 17.77
C THR A 9 -0.14 -6.48 17.36
N ASN A 10 0.75 -6.12 18.29
CA ASN A 10 1.91 -5.30 17.97
C ASN A 10 3.22 -5.91 18.48
N CYS A 11 4.32 -5.56 17.82
CA CYS A 11 5.67 -5.78 18.30
C CYS A 11 6.44 -4.47 18.18
N LEU A 12 6.66 -3.83 19.33
CA LEU A 12 7.24 -2.50 19.44
C LEU A 12 8.74 -2.63 19.71
N ASN A 13 9.60 -2.13 18.80
CA ASN A 13 11.06 -2.22 18.94
C ASN A 13 11.69 -0.84 18.99
N PHE A 14 12.41 -0.56 20.07
CA PHE A 14 13.01 0.74 20.37
C PHE A 14 14.39 0.59 21.01
N GLY A 15 15.20 1.67 20.95
CA GLY A 15 16.47 1.77 21.68
C GLY A 15 16.30 1.87 23.20
N SER A 16 17.31 2.38 23.91
CA SER A 16 17.21 2.53 25.37
C SER A 16 16.14 3.56 25.81
N PRO A 17 15.16 3.19 26.66
CA PRO A 17 14.11 4.10 27.14
C PRO A 17 14.62 5.12 28.16
N GLU A 18 15.86 4.99 28.61
CA GLU A 18 16.51 5.96 29.52
C GLU A 18 16.89 7.26 28.79
N ARG A 19 16.95 7.21 27.45
CA ARG A 19 17.15 8.38 26.60
C ARG A 19 15.82 9.09 26.36
N PRO A 20 15.66 10.37 26.75
CA PRO A 20 14.39 11.08 26.66
C PRO A 20 13.76 11.07 25.25
N GLU A 21 14.59 11.15 24.21
CA GLU A 21 14.16 11.12 22.81
C GLU A 21 13.57 9.77 22.39
N VAL A 22 14.14 8.65 22.86
CA VAL A 22 13.64 7.30 22.57
C VAL A 22 12.32 7.06 23.30
N MET A 23 12.25 7.48 24.57
CA MET A 23 11.00 7.38 25.33
C MET A 23 9.89 8.26 24.72
N TRP A 24 10.26 9.42 24.18
CA TRP A 24 9.34 10.26 23.42
C TRP A 24 8.82 9.54 22.17
N GLN A 25 9.70 8.96 21.35
CA GLN A 25 9.31 8.17 20.16
C GLN A 25 8.36 7.02 20.51
N PHE A 26 8.66 6.28 21.58
CA PHE A 26 7.78 5.21 22.07
C PHE A 26 6.40 5.74 22.47
N ALA A 27 6.36 6.84 23.25
CA ALA A 27 5.11 7.44 23.68
C ALA A 27 4.25 7.92 22.50
N GLU A 28 4.85 8.60 21.51
CA GLU A 28 4.13 9.03 20.30
C GLU A 28 3.65 7.84 19.46
N THR A 29 4.46 6.78 19.35
CA THR A 29 4.08 5.56 18.62
C THR A 29 2.85 4.91 19.26
N VAL A 30 2.85 4.75 20.58
CA VAL A 30 1.71 4.18 21.31
C VAL A 30 0.45 5.05 21.15
N ARG A 31 0.59 6.37 21.15
CA ARG A 31 -0.54 7.30 20.90
C ARG A 31 -1.08 7.14 19.48
N GLY A 32 -0.22 7.13 18.47
CA GLY A 32 -0.63 6.95 17.07
C GLY A 32 -1.35 5.63 16.84
N ILE A 33 -0.84 4.53 17.40
CA ILE A 33 -1.51 3.22 17.36
C ILE A 33 -2.87 3.30 18.05
N ALA A 34 -2.95 3.93 19.23
CA ALA A 34 -4.21 4.05 19.96
C ALA A 34 -5.25 4.88 19.19
N ASP A 35 -4.84 5.96 18.52
CA ASP A 35 -5.72 6.79 17.72
C ASP A 35 -6.25 6.04 16.49
N ALA A 36 -5.38 5.31 15.79
CA ALA A 36 -5.77 4.43 14.68
C ALA A 36 -6.73 3.32 15.15
N CYS A 37 -6.44 2.65 16.26
CA CYS A 37 -7.32 1.61 16.82
C CYS A 37 -8.71 2.14 17.18
N ARG A 38 -8.79 3.36 17.73
CA ARG A 38 -10.08 4.00 18.04
C ARG A 38 -10.85 4.36 16.78
N ALA A 39 -10.17 4.92 15.77
CA ALA A 39 -10.82 5.35 14.54
C ALA A 39 -11.30 4.17 13.68
N LEU A 40 -10.55 3.07 13.68
CA LEU A 40 -10.81 1.87 12.89
C LEU A 40 -11.53 0.77 13.68
N GLU A 41 -11.84 1.01 14.95
CA GLU A 41 -12.52 0.07 15.85
C GLU A 41 -11.81 -1.30 15.97
N THR A 42 -10.47 -1.29 15.96
CA THR A 42 -9.62 -2.47 16.00
C THR A 42 -8.86 -2.56 17.33
N PRO A 43 -9.36 -3.27 18.34
CA PRO A 43 -8.68 -3.37 19.63
C PRO A 43 -7.33 -4.10 19.53
N VAL A 44 -6.37 -3.69 20.35
CA VAL A 44 -5.13 -4.43 20.58
C VAL A 44 -5.42 -5.62 21.50
N THR A 45 -5.24 -6.84 21.00
CA THR A 45 -5.53 -8.08 21.76
C THR A 45 -4.28 -8.77 22.31
N GLY A 46 -3.10 -8.35 21.87
CA GLY A 46 -1.82 -8.83 22.35
C GLY A 46 -0.66 -7.98 21.84
N GLY A 47 0.54 -8.24 22.33
CA GLY A 47 1.73 -7.62 21.78
C GLY A 47 3.00 -7.84 22.60
N ASN A 48 4.08 -7.25 22.13
CA ASN A 48 5.40 -7.27 22.75
C ASN A 48 6.04 -5.88 22.70
N VAL A 49 6.87 -5.58 23.70
CA VAL A 49 7.73 -4.39 23.71
C VAL A 49 9.17 -4.82 23.96
N SER A 50 10.03 -4.51 23.00
CA SER A 50 11.47 -4.73 23.04
C SER A 50 12.17 -3.38 23.11
N PHE A 51 12.87 -3.15 24.21
CA PHE A 51 13.72 -1.98 24.43
C PHE A 51 15.20 -2.36 24.37
N TYR A 52 16.07 -1.36 24.37
CA TYR A 52 17.53 -1.54 24.32
C TYR A 52 18.03 -2.17 23.00
N ASN A 53 17.28 -1.98 21.90
CA ASN A 53 17.73 -2.36 20.56
C ASN A 53 18.68 -1.30 20.03
N GLU A 54 19.94 -1.39 20.42
CA GLU A 54 20.99 -0.45 20.03
C GLU A 54 22.36 -1.11 19.99
N THR A 55 23.23 -0.62 19.10
CA THR A 55 24.63 -1.05 18.96
C THR A 55 25.52 0.18 18.91
N ASP A 56 26.60 0.20 19.69
CA ASP A 56 27.55 1.32 19.77
C ASP A 56 26.87 2.68 20.03
N GLY A 57 25.86 2.68 20.90
CA GLY A 57 25.10 3.88 21.26
C GLY A 57 24.15 4.40 20.17
N ARG A 58 23.98 3.65 19.07
CA ARG A 58 23.02 3.96 18.01
C ARG A 58 21.81 3.05 18.15
N ALA A 59 20.66 3.68 18.41
CA ALA A 59 19.38 2.99 18.44
C ALA A 59 18.93 2.61 17.04
N VAL A 60 18.18 1.51 16.93
CA VAL A 60 17.35 1.25 15.75
C VAL A 60 16.30 2.34 15.59
N ASP A 61 15.79 2.49 14.37
CA ASP A 61 14.63 3.34 14.14
C ASP A 61 13.39 2.81 14.90
N PRO A 62 12.48 3.68 15.36
CA PRO A 62 11.20 3.27 15.92
C PRO A 62 10.48 2.30 14.98
N THR A 63 10.37 1.02 15.39
CA THR A 63 9.86 -0.04 14.51
C THR A 63 8.65 -0.73 15.13
N PRO A 64 7.44 -0.13 15.01
CA PRO A 64 6.20 -0.79 15.38
C PRO A 64 5.75 -1.74 14.27
N VAL A 65 5.81 -3.05 14.53
CA VAL A 65 5.25 -4.06 13.63
C VAL A 65 3.81 -4.35 14.07
N ILE A 66 2.85 -4.15 13.17
CA ILE A 66 1.42 -4.39 13.42
C ILE A 66 0.98 -5.65 12.68
N GLY A 67 0.47 -6.63 13.44
CA GLY A 67 -0.24 -7.78 12.88
C GLY A 67 -1.74 -7.54 12.97
N MET A 68 -2.48 -7.74 11.87
CA MET A 68 -3.93 -7.57 11.84
C MET A 68 -4.65 -8.91 11.66
N LEU A 69 -5.69 -9.11 12.47
CA LEU A 69 -6.64 -10.20 12.30
C LEU A 69 -7.91 -9.66 11.63
N GLY A 70 -8.33 -10.32 10.56
CA GLY A 70 -9.59 -10.05 9.87
C GLY A 70 -10.42 -11.32 9.69
N ALA A 71 -11.73 -11.14 9.53
CA ALA A 71 -12.66 -12.22 9.23
C ALA A 71 -13.29 -12.06 7.84
N LEU A 72 -13.40 -13.17 7.14
CA LEU A 72 -14.18 -13.32 5.92
C LEU A 72 -15.39 -14.18 6.21
N ASP A 73 -16.53 -13.82 5.64
CA ASP A 73 -17.73 -14.67 5.71
C ASP A 73 -17.56 -15.93 4.85
N SER A 74 -16.85 -15.82 3.73
CA SER A 74 -16.34 -16.95 2.94
C SER A 74 -15.02 -16.57 2.26
N PRO A 75 -14.05 -17.51 2.13
CA PRO A 75 -12.87 -17.31 1.29
C PRO A 75 -13.21 -17.32 -0.21
N GLU A 76 -14.37 -17.85 -0.61
CA GLU A 76 -14.75 -17.96 -2.02
C GLU A 76 -15.07 -16.59 -2.61
N GLY A 77 -14.34 -16.22 -3.66
CA GLY A 77 -14.50 -14.93 -4.32
C GLY A 77 -13.82 -13.77 -3.59
N ALA A 78 -13.02 -14.04 -2.56
CA ALA A 78 -12.13 -13.02 -2.00
C ALA A 78 -11.09 -12.62 -3.07
N PRO A 79 -10.94 -11.31 -3.38
CA PRO A 79 -9.98 -10.90 -4.39
C PRO A 79 -8.56 -11.05 -3.86
N GLY A 80 -7.71 -11.64 -4.71
CA GLY A 80 -6.26 -11.58 -4.58
C GLY A 80 -5.72 -10.25 -5.08
N SER A 81 -4.40 -10.10 -5.05
CA SER A 81 -3.73 -8.89 -5.54
C SER A 81 -3.21 -9.01 -6.98
N SER A 82 -3.28 -10.19 -7.60
CA SER A 82 -2.84 -10.43 -8.97
C SER A 82 -3.87 -9.99 -10.00
N PHE A 83 -3.45 -9.37 -11.11
CA PHE A 83 -4.32 -9.16 -12.26
C PHE A 83 -4.73 -10.50 -12.89
N SER A 84 -6.02 -10.84 -12.81
CA SER A 84 -6.51 -12.17 -13.18
C SER A 84 -7.08 -12.28 -14.59
N ALA A 85 -7.58 -11.19 -15.17
CA ALA A 85 -8.23 -11.19 -16.49
C ALA A 85 -7.64 -10.10 -17.41
N ASP A 86 -7.64 -10.35 -18.73
CA ASP A 86 -7.31 -9.34 -19.75
C ASP A 86 -8.49 -8.40 -19.98
N GLY A 87 -8.18 -7.13 -20.23
CA GLY A 87 -9.15 -6.10 -20.53
C GLY A 87 -9.96 -5.64 -19.31
N ASP A 88 -9.62 -6.08 -18.09
CA ASP A 88 -10.19 -5.48 -16.89
C ASP A 88 -9.84 -3.99 -16.85
N ALA A 89 -10.78 -3.18 -16.40
CA ALA A 89 -10.49 -1.80 -16.05
C ALA A 89 -9.71 -1.76 -14.74
N ILE A 90 -8.65 -0.96 -14.71
CA ILE A 90 -7.86 -0.67 -13.51
C ILE A 90 -8.40 0.64 -12.93
N VAL A 91 -8.82 0.60 -11.66
CA VAL A 91 -9.41 1.73 -10.94
C VAL A 91 -8.51 2.09 -9.77
N LEU A 92 -8.13 3.36 -9.71
CA LEU A 92 -7.46 3.95 -8.55
C LEU A 92 -8.52 4.54 -7.64
N ALA A 93 -8.50 4.15 -6.37
CA ALA A 93 -9.31 4.74 -5.31
C ALA A 93 -8.41 5.51 -4.33
N GLY A 94 -8.87 6.68 -3.90
CA GLY A 94 -8.13 7.63 -3.07
C GLY A 94 -7.36 8.68 -3.89
N LEU A 95 -6.83 9.70 -3.21
CA LEU A 95 -6.20 10.87 -3.84
C LEU A 95 -4.68 10.85 -3.66
N THR A 96 -3.96 11.30 -4.70
CA THR A 96 -2.52 11.52 -4.62
C THR A 96 -2.23 12.91 -4.07
N GLY A 97 -1.56 12.98 -2.92
CA GLY A 97 -1.15 14.23 -2.30
C GLY A 97 -0.08 14.96 -3.11
N PRO A 98 0.09 16.27 -2.85
CA PRO A 98 1.02 17.10 -3.61
C PRO A 98 2.50 16.87 -3.25
N ASP A 99 2.81 16.45 -2.01
CA ASP A 99 4.18 16.36 -1.47
C ASP A 99 4.38 15.13 -0.55
N ASP A 100 3.85 13.98 -0.95
CA ASP A 100 3.89 12.75 -0.17
C ASP A 100 5.12 11.89 -0.56
N PHE A 101 6.31 12.47 -0.40
CA PHE A 101 7.62 11.83 -0.68
C PHE A 101 8.57 11.82 0.52
N GLY A 102 8.19 12.40 1.67
CA GLY A 102 9.04 12.39 2.85
C GLY A 102 9.27 10.96 3.35
N GLY A 103 10.53 10.53 3.39
CA GLY A 103 10.91 9.18 3.77
C GLY A 103 10.55 8.07 2.77
N SER A 104 10.19 8.41 1.54
CA SER A 104 9.75 7.42 0.54
C SER A 104 10.89 6.62 -0.10
N GLU A 105 10.55 5.45 -0.64
CA GLU A 105 11.49 4.65 -1.44
C GLU A 105 11.94 5.39 -2.69
N TYR A 106 11.06 6.20 -3.28
CA TYR A 106 11.44 7.02 -4.44
C TYR A 106 12.55 8.02 -4.08
N ALA A 107 12.44 8.71 -2.95
CA ALA A 107 13.47 9.66 -2.50
C ALA A 107 14.80 8.95 -2.19
N TYR A 108 14.71 7.77 -1.59
CA TYR A 108 15.89 6.96 -1.28
C TYR A 108 16.60 6.46 -2.55
N VAL A 109 15.87 5.84 -3.48
CA VAL A 109 16.45 5.27 -4.71
C VAL A 109 16.98 6.35 -5.66
N THR A 110 16.29 7.48 -5.78
CA THR A 110 16.68 8.50 -6.78
C THR A 110 17.69 9.51 -6.26
N ALA A 111 17.68 9.80 -4.96
CA ALA A 111 18.52 10.83 -4.37
C ALA A 111 19.41 10.35 -3.20
N GLY A 112 19.26 9.11 -2.73
CA GLY A 112 19.99 8.59 -1.57
C GLY A 112 19.59 9.26 -0.25
N VAL A 113 18.36 9.78 -0.16
CA VAL A 113 17.91 10.59 0.98
C VAL A 113 16.74 9.92 1.68
N VAL A 114 16.85 9.76 3.00
CA VAL A 114 15.75 9.41 3.91
C VAL A 114 15.49 10.63 4.81
N ALA A 115 14.65 11.53 4.36
CA ALA A 115 14.32 12.79 5.04
C ALA A 115 12.97 13.32 4.58
N GLY A 116 12.52 14.42 5.18
CA GLY A 116 11.23 15.06 4.89
C GLY A 116 10.15 14.67 5.91
N THR A 117 8.97 15.26 5.74
CA THR A 117 7.82 14.93 6.58
C THR A 117 7.08 13.77 5.94
N PRO A 118 6.87 12.63 6.64
CA PRO A 118 6.08 11.53 6.11
C PRO A 118 4.67 11.97 5.70
N PRO A 119 4.05 11.31 4.71
CA PRO A 119 2.68 11.59 4.30
C PRO A 119 1.71 11.60 5.49
N ALA A 120 0.86 12.63 5.57
CA ALA A 120 -0.11 12.72 6.65
C ALA A 120 -1.26 11.72 6.42
N LEU A 121 -1.66 11.03 7.48
CA LEU A 121 -2.78 10.08 7.44
C LEU A 121 -4.07 10.72 7.95
N ASP A 122 -5.10 10.71 7.10
CA ASP A 122 -6.48 11.00 7.51
C ASP A 122 -7.20 9.67 7.85
N LEU A 123 -7.37 9.41 9.14
CA LEU A 123 -8.05 8.20 9.63
C LEU A 123 -9.53 8.11 9.21
N GLY A 124 -10.18 9.24 8.93
CA GLY A 124 -11.53 9.28 8.38
C GLY A 124 -11.54 8.81 6.93
N ALA A 125 -10.60 9.29 6.12
CA ALA A 125 -10.43 8.84 4.74
C ALA A 125 -10.08 7.34 4.67
N GLU A 126 -9.18 6.87 5.56
CA GLU A 126 -8.83 5.46 5.67
C GLU A 126 -10.04 4.58 5.99
N ARG A 127 -10.86 4.99 6.97
CA ARG A 127 -12.08 4.26 7.33
C ARG A 127 -13.08 4.20 6.16
N SER A 128 -13.23 5.30 5.42
CA SER A 128 -14.08 5.35 4.23
C SER A 128 -13.57 4.42 3.13
N LEU A 129 -12.26 4.39 2.89
CA LEU A 129 -11.64 3.47 1.93
C LEU A 129 -11.89 2.02 2.34
N LEU A 130 -11.62 1.63 3.58
CA LEU A 130 -11.83 0.27 4.06
C LEU A 130 -13.30 -0.17 3.95
N SER A 131 -14.24 0.75 4.25
CA SER A 131 -15.67 0.50 4.12
C SER A 131 -16.07 0.26 2.66
N PHE A 132 -15.57 1.11 1.75
CA PHE A 132 -15.75 0.94 0.31
C PHE A 132 -15.18 -0.39 -0.19
N LEU A 133 -13.93 -0.73 0.18
CA LEU A 133 -13.27 -1.95 -0.26
C LEU A 133 -14.02 -3.20 0.20
N HIS A 134 -14.45 -3.23 1.47
CA HIS A 134 -15.25 -4.33 1.99
C HIS A 134 -16.56 -4.50 1.21
N ASP A 135 -17.30 -3.42 1.02
CA ASP A 135 -18.58 -3.42 0.31
C ASP A 135 -18.45 -3.81 -1.18
N ALA A 136 -17.40 -3.33 -1.86
CA ALA A 136 -17.11 -3.69 -3.24
C ALA A 136 -16.71 -5.17 -3.39
N CYS A 137 -15.93 -5.70 -2.44
CA CYS A 137 -15.56 -7.12 -2.40
C CYS A 137 -16.79 -8.00 -2.12
N SER A 138 -17.63 -7.64 -1.15
CA SER A 138 -18.86 -8.37 -0.82
C SER A 138 -19.85 -8.39 -1.98
N ALA A 139 -19.89 -7.33 -2.78
CA ALA A 139 -20.68 -7.27 -4.00
C ALA A 139 -20.08 -8.03 -5.19
N ARG A 140 -18.89 -8.62 -5.04
CA ARG A 140 -18.14 -9.33 -6.10
C ARG A 140 -17.89 -8.48 -7.36
N LEU A 141 -17.68 -7.18 -7.18
CA LEU A 141 -17.37 -6.25 -8.27
C LEU A 141 -15.88 -6.25 -8.61
N VAL A 142 -15.03 -6.73 -7.70
CA VAL A 142 -13.58 -6.61 -7.75
C VAL A 142 -12.96 -7.95 -8.12
N HIS A 143 -12.13 -7.97 -9.16
CA HIS A 143 -11.31 -9.13 -9.55
C HIS A 143 -9.99 -9.15 -8.79
N SER A 144 -9.31 -8.01 -8.66
CA SER A 144 -8.11 -7.85 -7.83
C SER A 144 -8.12 -6.56 -7.02
N ALA A 145 -7.45 -6.57 -5.88
CA ALA A 145 -7.24 -5.40 -5.03
C ALA A 145 -5.83 -5.39 -4.44
N HIS A 146 -5.18 -4.23 -4.48
CA HIS A 146 -3.84 -3.99 -3.94
C HIS A 146 -3.79 -2.60 -3.30
N ASP A 147 -3.12 -2.46 -2.15
CA ASP A 147 -2.84 -1.15 -1.56
C ASP A 147 -1.74 -0.41 -2.35
N LEU A 148 -1.67 0.91 -2.21
CA LEU A 148 -0.51 1.68 -2.66
C LEU A 148 0.31 2.05 -1.43
N SER A 149 1.47 1.41 -1.29
CA SER A 149 2.43 1.63 -0.20
C SER A 149 3.76 2.09 -0.79
N GLU A 150 4.84 1.37 -0.49
CA GLU A 150 6.21 1.70 -0.91
C GLU A 150 6.32 1.71 -2.45
N GLY A 151 6.86 2.81 -3.00
CA GLY A 151 6.99 3.01 -4.44
C GLY A 151 5.69 3.35 -5.19
N GLY A 152 4.56 3.50 -4.50
CA GLY A 152 3.34 4.09 -5.03
C GLY A 152 2.61 3.27 -6.11
N LEU A 153 1.89 3.97 -7.00
CA LEU A 153 1.05 3.37 -8.03
C LEU A 153 1.82 2.47 -9.00
N ALA A 154 3.02 2.89 -9.40
CA ALA A 154 3.84 2.15 -10.35
C ALA A 154 4.25 0.78 -9.79
N VAL A 155 4.71 0.74 -8.55
CA VAL A 155 5.12 -0.50 -7.89
C VAL A 155 3.91 -1.38 -7.60
N ALA A 156 2.82 -0.82 -7.06
CA ALA A 156 1.59 -1.58 -6.81
C ALA A 156 1.06 -2.27 -8.09
N ALA A 157 1.01 -1.55 -9.22
CA ALA A 157 0.59 -2.11 -10.50
C ALA A 157 1.58 -3.17 -11.02
N ALA A 158 2.89 -2.92 -10.93
CA ALA A 158 3.91 -3.89 -11.32
C ALA A 158 3.81 -5.18 -10.50
N GLU A 159 3.59 -5.09 -9.19
CA GLU A 159 3.38 -6.25 -8.34
C GLU A 159 2.13 -7.06 -8.71
N CYS A 160 1.01 -6.38 -8.99
CA CYS A 160 -0.21 -7.01 -9.48
C CYS A 160 0.05 -7.80 -10.77
N ALA A 161 0.81 -7.20 -11.69
CA ALA A 161 1.17 -7.76 -12.99
C ALA A 161 2.10 -8.96 -12.87
N LEU A 162 3.13 -8.86 -12.03
CA LEU A 162 4.12 -9.91 -11.81
C LEU A 162 3.48 -11.14 -11.17
N ARG A 163 2.65 -10.95 -10.14
CA ARG A 163 1.90 -12.03 -9.49
C ARG A 163 0.88 -12.68 -10.44
N GLY A 164 0.26 -11.89 -11.31
CA GLY A 164 -0.74 -12.37 -12.29
C GLY A 164 -0.15 -12.93 -13.60
N GLY A 165 1.12 -12.64 -13.90
CA GLY A 165 1.71 -12.96 -15.19
C GLY A 165 1.04 -12.22 -16.35
N ARG A 166 0.58 -10.98 -16.12
CA ARG A 166 -0.21 -10.21 -17.08
C ARG A 166 0.20 -8.74 -17.04
N GLY A 167 0.46 -8.16 -18.20
CA GLY A 167 0.79 -6.74 -18.34
C GLY A 167 -0.39 -5.81 -18.06
N PHE A 168 -0.15 -4.52 -18.27
CA PHE A 168 -1.16 -3.47 -18.19
C PHE A 168 -0.72 -2.23 -18.97
N SER A 169 -1.66 -1.32 -19.20
CA SER A 169 -1.39 0.06 -19.59
C SER A 169 -2.06 1.00 -18.60
N LEU A 170 -1.31 1.97 -18.09
CA LEU A 170 -1.78 3.02 -17.19
C LEU A 170 -1.75 4.39 -17.84
N ASP A 171 -2.78 5.18 -17.55
CA ASP A 171 -2.82 6.63 -17.67
C ASP A 171 -2.92 7.22 -16.25
N PRO A 172 -1.79 7.66 -15.65
CA PRO A 172 -1.77 8.17 -14.28
C PRO A 172 -2.40 9.56 -14.13
N GLY A 173 -2.87 10.18 -15.23
CA GLY A 173 -3.48 11.51 -15.26
C GLY A 173 -2.48 12.66 -15.41
N ASP A 174 -3.01 13.88 -15.51
CA ASP A 174 -2.28 15.10 -15.86
C ASP A 174 -2.23 16.16 -14.73
N ASP A 175 -2.66 15.80 -13.52
CA ASP A 175 -2.67 16.69 -12.34
C ASP A 175 -1.26 17.00 -11.80
N GLY A 176 -0.19 16.61 -12.49
CA GLY A 176 1.18 16.91 -12.10
C GLY A 176 2.21 16.17 -12.96
N PRO A 177 3.49 16.25 -12.59
CA PRO A 177 4.51 15.50 -13.32
C PRO A 177 4.30 13.99 -13.13
N ALA A 178 4.53 13.20 -14.19
CA ALA A 178 4.23 11.76 -14.20
C ALA A 178 4.86 11.01 -13.02
N TRP A 179 6.10 11.33 -12.65
CA TRP A 179 6.77 10.69 -11.51
C TRP A 179 6.03 10.91 -10.17
N ARG A 180 5.36 12.05 -10.00
CA ARG A 180 4.55 12.33 -8.80
C ARG A 180 3.38 11.37 -8.72
N MET A 181 2.65 11.25 -9.82
CA MET A 181 1.46 10.40 -9.90
C MET A 181 1.80 8.91 -9.79
N LEU A 182 2.98 8.52 -10.29
CA LEU A 182 3.44 7.13 -10.30
C LEU A 182 4.05 6.68 -8.97
N PHE A 183 4.83 7.53 -8.30
CA PHE A 183 5.69 7.11 -7.18
C PHE A 183 5.39 7.77 -5.84
N SER A 184 4.37 8.64 -5.76
CA SER A 184 3.95 9.17 -4.47
C SER A 184 3.42 8.05 -3.58
N GLU A 185 3.75 8.10 -2.29
CA GLU A 185 3.37 7.11 -1.27
C GLU A 185 2.21 7.64 -0.39
N SER A 186 1.28 8.40 -0.98
CA SER A 186 0.10 8.88 -0.26
C SER A 186 -0.71 7.72 0.33
N PRO A 187 -1.12 7.83 1.61
CA PRO A 187 -1.91 6.82 2.29
C PRO A 187 -3.36 6.79 1.77
N SER A 188 -4.15 5.84 2.26
CA SER A 188 -5.57 5.73 1.94
C SER A 188 -5.86 5.64 0.44
N ARG A 189 -5.06 4.82 -0.26
CA ARG A 189 -5.26 4.49 -1.68
C ARG A 189 -5.23 2.99 -1.94
N ALA A 190 -5.99 2.58 -2.94
CA ALA A 190 -6.03 1.20 -3.42
C ALA A 190 -6.16 1.14 -4.95
N LEU A 191 -5.49 0.15 -5.54
CA LEU A 191 -5.59 -0.23 -6.94
C LEU A 191 -6.52 -1.43 -7.07
N LEU A 192 -7.57 -1.31 -7.88
CA LEU A 192 -8.57 -2.36 -8.10
C LEU A 192 -8.60 -2.74 -9.58
N SER A 193 -8.89 -4.01 -9.88
CA SER A 193 -9.32 -4.41 -11.22
C SER A 193 -10.77 -4.92 -11.21
N CYS A 194 -11.52 -4.62 -12.26
CA CYS A 194 -12.88 -5.11 -12.44
C CYS A 194 -13.22 -5.28 -13.93
N ALA A 195 -14.25 -6.09 -14.21
CA ALA A 195 -14.76 -6.21 -15.57
C ALA A 195 -15.19 -4.83 -16.11
N PRO A 196 -14.99 -4.52 -17.41
CA PRO A 196 -15.38 -3.23 -17.99
C PRO A 196 -16.85 -2.83 -17.73
N GLY A 197 -17.77 -3.80 -17.73
CA GLY A 197 -19.19 -3.56 -17.43
C GLY A 197 -19.50 -3.29 -15.95
N GLY A 198 -18.53 -3.50 -15.05
CA GLY A 198 -18.65 -3.27 -13.61
C GLY A 198 -18.13 -1.90 -13.13
N VAL A 199 -17.48 -1.13 -14.01
CA VAL A 199 -16.84 0.15 -13.66
C VAL A 199 -17.81 1.13 -13.04
N ASP A 200 -18.96 1.38 -13.68
CA ASP A 200 -19.94 2.36 -13.19
C ASP A 200 -20.47 1.99 -11.80
N ALA A 201 -20.70 0.68 -11.56
CA ALA A 201 -21.16 0.19 -10.27
C ALA A 201 -20.08 0.34 -9.18
N LEU A 202 -18.81 0.10 -9.53
CA LEU A 202 -17.69 0.27 -8.61
C LEU A 202 -17.48 1.74 -8.24
N LEU A 203 -17.48 2.65 -9.24
CA LEU A 203 -17.32 4.09 -9.02
C LEU A 203 -18.49 4.71 -8.24
N ALA A 204 -19.73 4.29 -8.52
CA ALA A 204 -20.90 4.72 -7.76
C ALA A 204 -20.79 4.31 -6.27
N ARG A 205 -20.27 3.12 -6.01
CA ARG A 205 -20.06 2.62 -4.64
C ARG A 205 -18.94 3.40 -3.94
N ALA A 206 -17.82 3.66 -4.61
CA ALA A 206 -16.76 4.54 -4.08
C ALA A 206 -17.32 5.91 -3.67
N SER A 207 -18.11 6.52 -4.56
CA SER A 207 -18.77 7.81 -4.30
C SER A 207 -19.71 7.76 -3.09
N SER A 208 -20.49 6.68 -2.92
CA SER A 208 -21.40 6.53 -1.77
C SER A 208 -20.68 6.44 -0.41
N HIS A 209 -19.42 6.02 -0.40
CA HIS A 209 -18.55 6.00 0.79
C HIS A 209 -17.68 7.26 0.91
N GLY A 210 -17.85 8.23 0.01
CA GLY A 210 -17.04 9.46 -0.01
C GLY A 210 -15.60 9.25 -0.47
N VAL A 211 -15.34 8.18 -1.23
CA VAL A 211 -14.01 7.85 -1.78
C VAL A 211 -13.95 8.31 -3.23
N ALA A 212 -12.98 9.17 -3.56
CA ALA A 212 -12.68 9.51 -4.95
C ALA A 212 -12.09 8.29 -5.66
N ALA A 213 -12.59 7.98 -6.85
CA ALA A 213 -12.06 6.88 -7.66
C ALA A 213 -12.23 7.16 -9.15
N TRP A 214 -11.30 6.67 -9.96
CA TRP A 214 -11.35 6.81 -11.43
C TRP A 214 -10.59 5.67 -12.10
N VAL A 215 -10.93 5.42 -13.37
CA VAL A 215 -10.21 4.46 -14.21
C VAL A 215 -8.85 5.06 -14.57
N VAL A 216 -7.79 4.31 -14.33
CA VAL A 216 -6.40 4.68 -14.62
C VAL A 216 -5.76 3.78 -15.65
N GLY A 217 -6.51 2.86 -16.27
CA GLY A 217 -5.95 1.99 -17.29
C GLY A 217 -6.66 0.66 -17.43
N ASN A 218 -5.98 -0.30 -18.04
CA ASN A 218 -6.51 -1.62 -18.32
C ASN A 218 -5.44 -2.70 -18.20
N THR A 219 -5.83 -3.90 -17.80
CA THR A 219 -4.95 -5.06 -17.78
C THR A 219 -4.82 -5.65 -19.19
N GLY A 220 -3.66 -6.22 -19.50
CA GLY A 220 -3.46 -6.97 -20.73
C GLY A 220 -2.03 -6.98 -21.26
N GLY A 221 -1.75 -7.98 -22.10
CA GLY A 221 -0.48 -8.09 -22.80
C GLY A 221 0.69 -8.53 -21.92
N ASP A 222 1.90 -8.26 -22.40
CA ASP A 222 3.18 -8.69 -21.83
C ASP A 222 4.11 -7.50 -21.54
N VAL A 223 3.54 -6.31 -21.36
CA VAL A 223 4.24 -5.06 -21.08
C VAL A 223 3.63 -4.40 -19.84
N LEU A 224 4.48 -3.82 -19.00
CA LEU A 224 4.11 -2.86 -17.96
C LEU A 224 4.22 -1.47 -18.59
N ASP A 225 3.11 -0.93 -19.07
CA ASP A 225 3.06 0.42 -19.65
C ASP A 225 2.55 1.42 -18.60
N LEU A 226 3.44 2.33 -18.19
CA LEU A 226 3.24 3.32 -17.13
C LEU A 226 2.83 4.68 -17.73
N GLY A 227 2.50 4.71 -19.03
CA GLY A 227 2.14 5.89 -19.81
C GLY A 227 3.36 6.73 -20.25
N SER A 228 4.30 6.98 -19.33
CA SER A 228 5.52 7.75 -19.62
C SER A 228 6.72 6.90 -20.05
N PHE A 229 6.70 5.61 -19.69
CA PHE A 229 7.68 4.61 -20.07
C PHE A 229 7.05 3.22 -20.00
N SER A 230 7.69 2.23 -20.60
CA SER A 230 7.21 0.85 -20.60
C SER A 230 8.35 -0.13 -20.36
N VAL A 231 8.06 -1.24 -19.66
CA VAL A 231 9.01 -2.32 -19.41
C VAL A 231 8.38 -3.65 -19.82
N PRO A 232 9.06 -4.52 -20.59
CA PRO A 232 8.56 -5.86 -20.85
C PRO A 232 8.37 -6.66 -19.55
N LEU A 233 7.25 -7.35 -19.41
CA LEU A 233 6.91 -8.10 -18.19
C LEU A 233 7.98 -9.12 -17.79
N HIS A 234 8.62 -9.74 -18.78
CA HIS A 234 9.69 -10.72 -18.54
C HIS A 234 10.95 -10.08 -17.95
N GLU A 235 11.31 -8.86 -18.37
CA GLU A 235 12.46 -8.13 -17.81
C GLU A 235 12.18 -7.70 -16.36
N ALA A 236 10.99 -7.15 -16.10
CA ALA A 236 10.56 -6.80 -14.76
C ALA A 236 10.56 -8.02 -13.82
N ARG A 237 10.12 -9.18 -14.32
CA ARG A 237 10.12 -10.44 -13.56
C ARG A 237 11.53 -10.89 -13.18
N LEU A 238 12.47 -10.81 -14.12
CA LEU A 238 13.87 -11.16 -13.84
C LEU A 238 14.45 -10.30 -12.72
N VAL A 239 14.21 -8.99 -12.74
CA VAL A 239 14.67 -8.07 -11.68
C VAL A 239 13.99 -8.40 -10.34
N TRP A 240 12.67 -8.59 -10.35
CA TRP A 240 11.90 -8.89 -9.14
C TRP A 240 12.36 -10.18 -8.45
N GLU A 241 12.46 -11.28 -9.20
CA GLU A 241 12.77 -12.61 -8.66
C GLU A 241 14.24 -12.77 -8.28
N SER A 242 15.17 -12.07 -8.95
CA SER A 242 16.62 -12.18 -8.68
C SER A 242 17.14 -11.19 -7.63
N SER A 243 16.39 -10.15 -7.30
CA SER A 243 16.83 -9.08 -6.39
C SER A 243 17.33 -9.59 -5.04
N PHE A 244 16.56 -10.48 -4.40
CA PHE A 244 16.94 -11.07 -3.11
C PHE A 244 18.17 -11.98 -3.23
N GLU A 245 18.22 -12.82 -4.27
CA GLU A 245 19.38 -13.68 -4.51
C GLU A 245 20.65 -12.86 -4.73
N ALA A 246 20.58 -11.82 -5.55
CA ALA A 246 21.69 -10.91 -5.81
C ALA A 246 22.13 -10.18 -4.52
N ALA A 247 21.19 -9.72 -3.70
CA ALA A 247 21.48 -9.08 -2.43
C ALA A 247 22.21 -10.03 -1.46
N VAL A 248 21.78 -11.30 -1.36
CA VAL A 248 22.40 -12.28 -0.44
C VAL A 248 23.74 -12.80 -0.97
N THR A 249 23.86 -13.01 -2.28
CA THR A 249 25.10 -13.54 -2.90
C THR A 249 26.18 -12.47 -3.09
N GLY A 250 25.82 -11.18 -3.12
CA GLY A 250 26.74 -10.05 -3.15
C GLY A 250 27.49 -9.74 -1.84
N TYR A 251 27.18 -10.44 -0.74
CA TYR A 251 27.90 -10.37 0.55
C TYR A 251 29.04 -11.39 0.68
N GLY A 252 29.45 -12.05 -0.41
CA GLY A 252 30.56 -13.02 -0.47
C GLY A 252 31.93 -12.41 -0.77
#